data_AF-A0A3M6K2Z4-F1
#
_entry.id   AF-A0A3M6K2Z4-F1
#
_cell.length_a   1.000
_cell.length_b   1.000
_cell.length_c   1.000
_cell.angle_alpha   90.00
_cell.angle_beta   90.00
_cell.angle_gamma   90.00
#
_symmetry.space_group_name_H-M   'P 1'
#
loop_
_entity.id
_entity.type
_entity.pdbx_description
1 polymer ?
#
loop_
_entity_poly.entity_id
_entity_poly.type
_entity_poly.pdbx_seq_one_letter_code
_entity_poly.pdbx_strand_id
1 'polypeptide(L)'
;MKLQVLMFYQDDPKKCTAAKMIKFGLAQNIKKIGSKGLVLDPFSEKTLMPKDKSLINTIVGVDCSWNLADQAFSKKFNGVKRKLPPLLAGNPVNYAKLNKLTTVEALAGSLIILGQKEQGLQLLEKFKWGHTFYELNQNLFNEYLKLENEEQIELILKDYGLL
;
A
#
# COMPACT_ATOMS: atom_id res chain seq x y z
N MET A 1 8.66 -4.10 10.04
CA MET A 1 7.71 -3.08 10.55
C MET A 1 6.39 -3.74 10.92
N LYS A 2 5.60 -3.23 11.87
CA LYS A 2 4.29 -3.85 12.19
C LYS A 2 3.25 -3.44 11.14
N LEU A 3 2.40 -4.38 10.74
CA LEU A 3 1.31 -4.13 9.80
C LEU A 3 -0.02 -4.18 10.54
N GLN A 4 -0.86 -3.19 10.28
CA GLN A 4 -2.18 -3.08 10.88
C GLN A 4 -3.21 -2.82 9.78
N VAL A 5 -4.45 -3.23 10.01
CA VAL A 5 -5.55 -2.93 9.11
C VAL A 5 -6.76 -2.45 9.90
N LEU A 6 -7.34 -1.34 9.46
CA LEU A 6 -8.64 -0.87 9.88
C LEU A 6 -9.70 -1.46 8.92
N MET A 7 -10.52 -2.38 9.40
CA MET A 7 -11.53 -3.06 8.57
C MET A 7 -12.89 -2.39 8.62
N PHE A 8 -13.47 -2.07 7.46
CA PHE A 8 -14.85 -1.58 7.35
C PHE A 8 -15.88 -2.68 7.05
N TYR A 9 -15.43 -3.90 6.72
CA TYR A 9 -16.29 -5.07 6.46
C TYR A 9 -17.37 -4.85 5.39
N GLN A 10 -16.99 -4.18 4.30
CA GLN A 10 -17.90 -3.83 3.21
C GLN A 10 -17.89 -4.85 2.06
N ASP A 11 -16.90 -5.75 2.04
CA ASP A 11 -16.67 -6.74 0.99
C ASP A 11 -16.77 -8.18 1.52
N ASP A 12 -16.91 -9.15 0.61
CA ASP A 12 -16.85 -10.58 0.94
C ASP A 12 -15.50 -10.93 1.58
N PRO A 13 -15.46 -11.41 2.84
CA PRO A 13 -14.22 -11.75 3.54
C PRO A 13 -13.36 -12.79 2.81
N LYS A 14 -13.97 -13.64 1.96
CA LYS A 14 -13.25 -14.65 1.17
C LYS A 14 -12.43 -14.03 0.03
N LYS A 15 -12.84 -12.85 -0.46
CA LYS A 15 -12.15 -12.10 -1.53
C LYS A 15 -11.27 -10.98 -0.97
N CYS A 16 -11.56 -10.53 0.25
CA CYS A 16 -10.82 -9.49 0.94
C CYS A 16 -9.38 -9.94 1.29
N THR A 17 -8.39 -9.23 0.72
CA THR A 17 -6.97 -9.51 0.97
C THR A 17 -6.56 -9.16 2.41
N ALA A 18 -7.16 -8.14 3.03
CA ALA A 18 -6.93 -7.79 4.43
C ALA A 18 -7.41 -8.87 5.40
N ALA A 19 -8.63 -9.38 5.21
CA ALA A 19 -9.18 -10.47 6.01
C ALA A 19 -8.26 -11.70 5.97
N LYS A 20 -7.72 -12.01 4.78
CA LYS A 20 -6.74 -13.09 4.62
C LYS A 20 -5.44 -12.81 5.40
N MET A 21 -4.86 -11.61 5.29
CA MET A 21 -3.65 -11.25 6.05
C MET A 21 -3.85 -11.37 7.56
N ILE A 22 -5.01 -10.95 8.08
CA ILE A 22 -5.37 -11.08 9.50
C ILE A 22 -5.48 -12.55 9.89
N LYS A 23 -6.17 -13.38 9.09
CA LYS A 23 -6.34 -14.82 9.34
C LYS A 23 -4.99 -15.55 9.44
N PHE A 24 -4.00 -15.16 8.64
CA PHE A 24 -2.66 -15.76 8.64
C PHE A 24 -1.68 -15.07 9.62
N GLY A 25 -2.13 -14.12 10.44
CA GLY A 25 -1.28 -13.44 11.42
C GLY A 25 -0.24 -12.49 10.81
N LEU A 26 -0.40 -12.10 9.54
CA LEU A 26 0.53 -11.21 8.83
C LEU A 26 0.28 -9.73 9.13
N ALA A 27 -0.95 -9.39 9.54
CA ALA A 27 -1.35 -8.05 9.93
C ALA A 27 -2.33 -8.12 11.12
N GLN A 28 -2.34 -7.06 11.94
CA GLN A 28 -3.23 -6.94 13.08
C GLN A 28 -4.49 -6.14 12.73
N ASN A 29 -5.67 -6.67 13.03
CA ASN A 29 -6.90 -5.89 12.96
C ASN A 29 -6.96 -4.88 14.11
N ILE A 30 -7.21 -3.61 13.80
CA ILE A 30 -7.26 -2.52 14.78
C ILE A 30 -8.56 -1.72 14.69
N LYS A 31 -8.92 -1.06 15.80
CA LYS A 31 -10.04 -0.11 15.85
C LYS A 31 -9.61 1.36 15.91
N LYS A 32 -8.35 1.61 16.29
CA LYS A 32 -7.78 2.95 16.46
C LYS A 32 -6.36 2.98 15.92
N ILE A 33 -6.03 4.08 15.25
CA ILE A 33 -4.71 4.32 14.65
C ILE A 33 -3.86 5.12 15.63
N GLY A 34 -2.63 4.66 15.89
CA GLY A 34 -1.67 5.37 16.72
C GLY A 34 -1.01 6.54 15.98
N SER A 35 -0.43 7.49 16.72
CA SER A 35 0.19 8.70 16.14
C SER A 35 1.39 8.41 15.23
N LYS A 36 2.09 7.30 15.45
CA LYS A 36 3.21 6.82 14.59
C LYS A 36 2.79 5.77 13.55
N GLY A 37 1.49 5.64 13.29
CA GLY A 37 0.97 4.79 12.22
C GLY A 37 0.97 5.54 10.89
N LEU A 38 1.54 4.93 9.85
CA LEU A 38 1.42 5.42 8.47
C LEU A 38 0.12 4.93 7.87
N VAL A 39 -0.82 5.83 7.62
CA VAL A 39 -2.10 5.50 6.99
C VAL A 39 -1.93 5.58 5.48
N LEU A 40 -2.18 4.46 4.80
CA LEU A 40 -2.26 4.41 3.35
C LEU A 40 -3.59 5.01 2.92
N ASP A 41 -3.52 6.24 2.44
CA ASP A 41 -4.64 7.08 2.06
C ASP A 41 -4.47 7.51 0.60
N PRO A 42 -5.26 6.95 -0.35
CA PRO A 42 -5.12 7.25 -1.77
C PRO A 42 -5.45 8.71 -2.10
N PHE A 43 -6.09 9.45 -1.19
CA PHE A 43 -6.43 10.86 -1.33
C PHE A 43 -5.48 11.80 -0.58
N SER A 44 -4.42 11.26 0.03
CA SER A 44 -3.43 12.10 0.70
C SER A 44 -2.70 13.01 -0.30
N GLU A 45 -2.48 14.26 0.08
CA GLU A 45 -1.68 15.20 -0.70
C GLU A 45 -0.23 14.73 -0.83
N LYS A 46 0.33 14.14 0.24
CA LYS A 46 1.73 13.71 0.32
C LYS A 46 1.92 12.27 -0.13
N THR A 47 2.96 12.04 -0.90
CA THR A 47 3.32 10.70 -1.38
C THR A 47 4.28 10.01 -0.44
N LEU A 48 4.16 8.68 -0.31
CA LEU A 48 5.04 7.86 0.51
C LEU A 48 6.48 7.94 -0.01
N MET A 49 7.41 8.27 0.88
CA MET A 49 8.83 8.42 0.57
C MET A 49 9.69 7.53 1.46
N PRO A 50 10.89 7.11 1.02
CA PRO A 50 11.82 6.31 1.85
C PRO A 50 12.11 6.94 3.23
N LYS A 51 12.22 8.28 3.29
CA LYS A 51 12.47 9.04 4.52
C LYS A 51 11.37 8.91 5.59
N ASP A 52 10.14 8.56 5.20
CA ASP A 52 9.01 8.38 6.12
C ASP A 52 9.25 7.24 7.11
N LYS A 53 10.16 6.31 6.81
CA LYS A 53 10.55 5.18 7.67
C LYS A 53 10.93 5.62 9.09
N SER A 54 11.56 6.78 9.24
CA SER A 54 12.01 7.31 10.53
C SER A 54 10.86 7.87 11.40
N LEU A 55 9.73 8.21 10.79
CA LEU A 55 8.59 8.86 11.44
C LEU A 55 7.60 7.86 12.05
N ILE A 56 7.67 6.59 11.63
CA ILE A 56 6.60 5.61 11.83
C ILE A 56 7.11 4.34 12.50
N ASN A 57 6.19 3.59 13.11
CA ASN A 57 6.47 2.24 13.62
C ASN A 57 5.51 1.19 13.05
N THR A 58 4.38 1.61 12.49
CA THR A 58 3.39 0.74 11.85
C THR A 58 2.96 1.29 10.50
N ILE A 59 2.59 0.39 9.58
CA ILE A 59 1.87 0.72 8.34
C ILE A 59 0.43 0.26 8.52
N VAL A 60 -0.51 1.12 8.18
CA VAL A 60 -1.94 0.92 8.37
C VAL A 60 -2.63 0.93 7.02
N GLY A 61 -3.14 -0.23 6.62
CA GLY A 61 -4.10 -0.33 5.52
C GLY A 61 -5.50 0.03 6.01
N VAL A 62 -6.28 0.68 5.16
CA VAL A 62 -7.73 0.83 5.37
C VAL A 62 -8.43 -0.07 4.37
N ASP A 63 -9.13 -1.07 4.87
CA ASP A 63 -9.85 -2.04 4.04
C ASP A 63 -11.30 -1.57 3.87
N CYS A 64 -11.57 -1.00 2.70
CA CYS A 64 -12.88 -0.57 2.24
C CYS A 64 -13.03 -0.90 0.74
N SER A 65 -14.27 -0.95 0.26
CA SER A 65 -14.50 -1.12 -1.18
C SER A 65 -14.07 0.15 -1.93
N TRP A 66 -13.56 0.01 -3.15
CA TRP A 66 -13.20 1.17 -3.99
C TRP A 66 -14.39 2.11 -4.25
N ASN A 67 -15.62 1.56 -4.29
CA ASN A 67 -16.85 2.33 -4.48
C ASN A 67 -17.20 3.21 -3.26
N LEU A 68 -16.66 2.89 -2.09
CA LEU A 68 -16.91 3.60 -0.83
C LEU A 68 -15.64 4.29 -0.30
N ALA A 69 -14.58 4.36 -1.11
CA ALA A 69 -13.30 4.93 -0.70
C ALA A 69 -13.45 6.40 -0.29
N ASP A 70 -14.09 7.23 -1.10
CA ASP A 70 -14.30 8.66 -0.76
C ASP A 70 -14.98 8.82 0.61
N GLN A 71 -16.01 8.02 0.88
CA GLN A 71 -16.72 8.05 2.16
C GLN A 71 -15.84 7.52 3.31
N ALA A 72 -15.10 6.44 3.10
CA ALA A 72 -14.22 5.85 4.12
C ALA A 72 -13.10 6.81 4.53
N PHE A 73 -12.50 7.50 3.54
CA PHE A 73 -11.39 8.43 3.73
C PHE A 73 -11.82 9.87 4.03
N SER A 74 -13.10 10.20 3.92
CA SER A 74 -13.66 11.46 4.47
C SER A 74 -13.49 11.58 6.00
N LYS A 75 -13.32 10.44 6.68
CA LYS A 75 -13.09 10.39 8.13
C LYS A 75 -11.68 10.87 8.46
N LYS A 76 -11.54 11.65 9.53
CA LYS A 76 -10.24 12.03 10.06
C LYS A 76 -9.53 10.82 10.68
N PHE A 77 -8.50 10.32 10.00
CA PHE A 77 -7.56 9.36 10.58
C PHE A 77 -6.47 10.08 11.37
N ASN A 78 -6.15 9.55 12.55
CA ASN A 78 -4.92 9.88 13.25
C ASN A 78 -3.70 9.31 12.50
N GLY A 79 -2.52 9.82 12.78
CA GLY A 79 -1.26 9.30 12.23
C GLY A 79 -0.75 10.07 11.02
N VAL A 80 0.27 9.50 10.36
CA VAL A 80 0.93 10.09 9.19
C VAL A 80 0.25 9.56 7.93
N LYS A 81 -0.43 10.41 7.17
CA LYS A 81 -1.13 10.01 5.94
C LYS A 81 -0.20 10.13 4.74
N ARG A 82 -0.20 9.10 3.87
CA ARG A 82 0.50 9.09 2.60
C ARG A 82 -0.30 8.32 1.55
N LYS A 83 -0.31 8.81 0.32
CA LYS A 83 -0.65 8.00 -0.86
C LYS A 83 0.59 7.25 -1.31
N LEU A 84 0.42 6.12 -1.99
CA LEU A 84 1.55 5.47 -2.65
C LEU A 84 1.94 6.24 -3.92
N PRO A 85 3.23 6.27 -4.29
CA PRO A 85 3.59 6.61 -5.66
C PRO A 85 2.94 5.61 -6.62
N PRO A 86 2.71 5.97 -7.90
CA PRO A 86 1.90 5.11 -8.74
C PRO A 86 2.53 3.75 -9.00
N LEU A 87 1.70 2.71 -8.89
CA LEU A 87 2.10 1.32 -9.07
C LEU A 87 1.04 0.59 -9.87
N LEU A 88 1.47 -0.36 -10.68
CA LEU A 88 0.62 -1.22 -11.48
C LEU A 88 0.11 -2.39 -10.64
N ALA A 89 -1.18 -2.69 -10.71
CA ALA A 89 -1.74 -3.84 -10.02
C ALA A 89 -1.29 -5.18 -10.64
N GLY A 90 -0.86 -6.12 -9.80
CA GLY A 90 -0.62 -7.52 -10.20
C GLY A 90 -1.83 -8.43 -9.94
N ASN A 91 -2.83 -7.96 -9.19
CA ASN A 91 -4.04 -8.72 -8.92
C ASN A 91 -4.86 -9.01 -10.19
N PRO A 92 -5.56 -10.16 -10.28
CA PRO A 92 -6.29 -10.57 -11.49
C PRO A 92 -7.46 -9.66 -11.89
N VAL A 93 -8.01 -8.89 -10.96
CA VAL A 93 -9.19 -8.03 -11.21
C VAL A 93 -8.78 -6.75 -11.94
N ASN A 94 -7.62 -6.21 -11.59
CA ASN A 94 -7.13 -4.93 -12.08
C ASN A 94 -5.73 -5.04 -12.69
N TYR A 95 -5.37 -6.20 -13.24
CA TYR A 95 -4.04 -6.46 -13.77
C TYR A 95 -3.56 -5.32 -14.68
N ALA A 96 -2.35 -4.84 -14.42
CA ALA A 96 -1.68 -3.73 -15.08
C ALA A 96 -2.41 -2.37 -15.06
N LYS A 97 -3.50 -2.22 -14.29
CA LYS A 97 -4.13 -0.92 -14.06
C LYS A 97 -3.36 -0.16 -13.00
N LEU A 98 -3.03 1.09 -13.30
CA LEU A 98 -2.34 1.99 -12.39
C LEU A 98 -3.22 2.31 -11.17
N ASN A 99 -2.64 2.27 -9.98
CA ASN A 99 -3.25 2.65 -8.69
C ASN A 99 -4.47 1.82 -8.24
N LYS A 100 -4.81 0.75 -8.96
CA LYS A 100 -5.94 -0.14 -8.60
C LYS A 100 -5.48 -1.35 -7.77
N LEU A 101 -4.70 -1.04 -6.74
CA LEU A 101 -4.10 -2.01 -5.83
C LEU A 101 -5.14 -2.61 -4.88
N THR A 102 -4.88 -3.84 -4.46
CA THR A 102 -5.50 -4.45 -3.27
C THR A 102 -4.79 -4.00 -1.99
N THR A 103 -5.42 -4.21 -0.84
CA THR A 103 -4.82 -3.89 0.47
C THR A 103 -3.46 -4.57 0.70
N VAL A 104 -3.29 -5.82 0.26
CA VAL A 104 -1.98 -6.51 0.37
C VAL A 104 -0.92 -5.89 -0.54
N GLU A 105 -1.26 -5.54 -1.78
CA GLU A 105 -0.32 -4.89 -2.72
C GLU A 105 0.11 -3.52 -2.18
N ALA A 106 -0.85 -2.76 -1.63
CA ALA A 106 -0.55 -1.46 -1.03
C ALA A 106 0.41 -1.60 0.17
N LEU A 107 0.16 -2.54 1.07
CA LEU A 107 1.06 -2.78 2.22
C LEU A 107 2.43 -3.31 1.78
N ALA A 108 2.48 -4.24 0.82
CA ALA A 108 3.73 -4.80 0.32
C ALA A 108 4.56 -3.73 -0.42
N GLY A 109 3.95 -2.95 -1.31
CA GLY A 109 4.59 -1.83 -2.00
C GLY A 109 5.14 -0.80 -1.02
N SER A 110 4.38 -0.49 0.04
CA SER A 110 4.84 0.42 1.11
C SER A 110 6.08 -0.11 1.82
N LEU A 111 6.09 -1.40 2.18
CA LEU A 111 7.26 -2.02 2.81
C LEU A 111 8.49 -1.95 1.89
N ILE A 112 8.33 -2.24 0.60
CA ILE A 112 9.42 -2.20 -0.36
C ILE A 112 9.98 -0.78 -0.47
N ILE A 113 9.13 0.24 -0.65
CA ILE A 113 9.56 1.65 -0.74
C ILE A 113 10.26 2.13 0.54
N LEU A 114 9.86 1.60 1.70
CA LEU A 114 10.50 1.88 3.00
C LEU A 114 11.75 1.02 3.28
N GLY A 115 12.26 0.29 2.27
CA GLY A 115 13.44 -0.55 2.37
C GLY A 115 13.27 -1.76 3.29
N GLN A 116 12.09 -2.38 3.28
CA GLN A 116 11.73 -3.63 3.97
C GLN A 116 11.29 -4.68 2.94
N LYS A 117 12.10 -4.86 1.89
CA LYS A 117 11.77 -5.65 0.71
C LYS A 117 11.38 -7.08 1.05
N GLU A 118 12.16 -7.75 1.90
CA GLU A 118 11.95 -9.15 2.28
C GLU A 118 10.59 -9.33 2.94
N GLN A 119 10.21 -8.41 3.85
CA GLN A 119 8.89 -8.43 4.49
C GLN A 119 7.76 -8.20 3.48
N GLY A 120 7.98 -7.31 2.51
CA GLY A 120 7.02 -7.06 1.43
C GLY A 120 6.79 -8.29 0.56
N LEU A 121 7.87 -8.99 0.18
CA LEU A 121 7.79 -10.23 -0.61
C LEU A 121 7.10 -11.36 0.18
N GLN A 122 7.40 -11.52 1.46
CA GLN A 122 6.73 -12.51 2.34
C GLN A 122 5.21 -12.33 2.41
N LEU A 123 4.70 -11.09 2.36
CA LEU A 123 3.26 -10.86 2.26
C LEU A 123 2.68 -11.41 0.95
N LEU A 124 3.35 -11.10 -0.16
CA LEU A 124 2.91 -11.44 -1.51
C LEU A 124 2.89 -12.95 -1.74
N GLU A 125 3.82 -13.71 -1.14
CA GLU A 125 3.89 -15.18 -1.25
C GLU A 125 2.59 -15.90 -0.82
N LYS A 126 1.76 -15.28 0.02
CA LYS A 126 0.47 -15.86 0.43
C LYS A 126 -0.61 -15.73 -0.64
N PHE A 127 -0.32 -15.04 -1.74
CA PHE A 127 -1.24 -14.77 -2.84
C PHE A 127 -0.65 -15.34 -4.13
N LYS A 128 -1.40 -16.19 -4.83
CA LYS A 128 -0.90 -16.89 -6.04
C LYS A 128 -0.33 -15.92 -7.09
N TRP A 129 -0.93 -14.75 -7.23
CA TRP A 129 -0.53 -13.67 -8.14
C TRP A 129 0.44 -12.65 -7.51
N GLY A 130 0.84 -12.82 -6.25
CA GLY A 130 1.63 -11.83 -5.53
C GLY A 130 3.00 -11.55 -6.17
N HIS A 131 3.65 -12.58 -6.73
CA HIS A 131 4.90 -12.44 -7.49
C HIS A 131 4.73 -11.48 -8.68
N THR A 132 3.61 -11.58 -9.39
CA THR A 132 3.27 -10.73 -10.54
C THR A 132 3.27 -9.24 -10.17
N PHE A 133 2.75 -8.88 -9.00
CA PHE A 133 2.78 -7.48 -8.54
C PHE A 133 4.22 -6.97 -8.36
N TYR A 134 5.10 -7.78 -7.79
CA TYR A 134 6.50 -7.38 -7.59
C TYR A 134 7.24 -7.26 -8.94
N GLU A 135 7.12 -8.28 -9.79
CA GLU A 135 7.78 -8.33 -11.11
C GLU A 135 7.36 -7.14 -11.99
N LEU A 136 6.07 -6.84 -12.02
CA LEU A 136 5.52 -5.74 -12.83
C LEU A 136 6.05 -4.36 -12.40
N ASN A 137 6.42 -4.19 -11.13
CA ASN A 137 6.83 -2.92 -10.55
C ASN A 137 8.30 -2.90 -10.13
N GLN A 138 9.09 -3.93 -10.43
CA GLN A 138 10.45 -4.08 -9.91
C GLN A 138 11.33 -2.87 -10.21
N ASN A 139 11.24 -2.35 -11.44
CA ASN A 139 12.00 -1.19 -11.87
C ASN A 139 11.52 0.09 -11.18
N LEU A 140 10.21 0.30 -11.05
CA LEU A 140 9.63 1.41 -10.29
C LEU A 140 10.07 1.38 -8.82
N PHE A 141 10.09 0.21 -8.19
CA PHE A 141 10.57 0.07 -6.81
C PHE A 141 12.05 0.45 -6.67
N ASN A 142 12.89 0.08 -7.64
CA ASN A 142 14.30 0.46 -7.62
C ASN A 142 14.51 1.98 -7.71
N GLU A 143 13.64 2.69 -8.45
CA GLU A 143 13.64 4.15 -8.50
C GLU A 143 13.05 4.76 -7.22
N TYR A 144 11.91 4.25 -6.75
CA TYR A 144 11.22 4.77 -5.57
C TYR A 144 12.01 4.62 -4.28
N LEU A 145 12.89 3.62 -4.19
CA LEU A 145 13.82 3.46 -3.08
C LEU A 145 14.85 4.60 -2.96
N LYS A 146 15.12 5.32 -4.06
CA LYS A 146 16.11 6.39 -4.14
C LYS A 146 15.49 7.79 -4.08
N LEU A 147 14.17 7.88 -3.90
CA LEU A 147 13.45 9.14 -3.90
C LEU A 147 13.90 10.06 -2.76
N GLU A 148 14.23 11.30 -3.10
CA GLU A 148 14.61 12.37 -2.17
C GLU A 148 13.46 13.38 -2.01
N ASN A 149 12.77 13.67 -3.11
CA ASN A 149 11.61 14.58 -3.20
C ASN A 149 10.48 14.03 -4.09
N GLU A 150 9.29 14.60 -3.98
CA GLU A 150 8.12 14.15 -4.74
C GLU A 150 8.17 14.55 -6.23
N GLU A 151 8.94 15.58 -6.60
CA GLU A 151 9.06 16.05 -7.99
C GLU A 151 9.69 14.97 -8.91
N GLN A 152 10.58 14.14 -8.35
CA GLN A 152 11.18 13.01 -9.07
C GLN A 152 10.16 11.98 -9.56
N ILE A 153 9.00 11.86 -8.89
CA ILE A 153 8.00 10.84 -9.23
C ILE A 153 7.43 11.09 -10.63
N GLU A 154 7.16 12.34 -10.99
CA GLU A 154 6.62 12.67 -12.32
C GLU A 154 7.62 12.32 -13.43
N LEU A 155 8.90 12.65 -13.22
CA LEU A 155 9.98 12.30 -14.16
C LEU A 155 10.07 10.79 -14.35
N ILE A 156 10.07 10.02 -13.25
CA ILE A 156 10.08 8.55 -13.30
C ILE A 156 8.86 8.05 -14.09
N LEU A 157 7.65 8.55 -13.81
CA LEU A 157 6.46 8.07 -14.52
C LEU A 157 6.51 8.37 -16.03
N LYS A 158 7.08 9.50 -16.43
CA LYS A 158 7.23 9.88 -17.84
C LYS A 158 8.22 8.96 -18.56
N ASP A 159 9.35 8.64 -17.93
CA ASP A 159 10.37 7.75 -18.49
C ASP A 159 9.84 6.33 -18.72
N TYR A 160 8.86 5.92 -17.91
CA TYR A 160 8.19 4.62 -18.01
C TYR A 160 6.90 4.65 -18.84
N GLY A 161 6.52 5.79 -19.40
CA GLY A 161 5.30 5.94 -20.22
C GLY A 161 3.99 5.74 -19.44
N LEU A 162 3.97 6.12 -18.16
CA LEU A 162 2.83 5.99 -17.25
C LEU A 162 2.11 7.32 -16.98
N LEU A 163 2.52 8.38 -17.69
CA LEU A 163 1.92 9.73 -17.72
C LEU A 163 1.32 10.02 -19.08
#